data_AF-A0A317X7J6-F1
#
_entry.id   AF-A0A317X7J6-F1
#
_cell.length_a   1.000
_cell.length_b   1.000
_cell.length_c   1.000
_cell.angle_alpha   90.00
_cell.angle_beta   90.00
_cell.angle_gamma   90.00
#
_symmetry.space_group_name_H-M   'P 1'
#
loop_
_entity.id
_entity.type
_entity.pdbx_description
1 polymer ?
#
loop_
_entity_poly.entity_id
_entity_poly.type
_entity_poly.pdbx_seq_one_letter_code
_entity_poly.pdbx_strand_id
1 'polypeptide(L)' 'MYLVSRAAYHGHENIIRILLDFGVTDLDSKDKYGRTPLSHAVLTRHDNVVKLLLSTGIPDPNCRDDDGQTPLAQAAYYGH' A
#
# COMPACT_ATOMS: atom_id res chain seq x y z
N MET A 1 -0.17 12.44 -4.19
CA MET A 1 1.02 12.16 -5.01
C MET A 1 1.09 10.65 -5.20
N TYR A 2 0.94 10.12 -6.42
CA TYR A 2 0.64 8.69 -6.68
C TYR A 2 1.87 7.75 -6.82
N LEU A 3 3.08 8.23 -6.50
CA LEU A 3 4.30 7.49 -6.82
C LEU A 3 4.46 6.23 -5.98
N VAL A 4 4.23 6.31 -4.67
CA VAL A 4 4.28 5.14 -3.77
C VAL A 4 3.18 4.15 -4.15
N SER A 5 1.96 4.61 -4.43
CA SER A 5 0.85 3.72 -4.85
C SER A 5 1.17 2.97 -6.15
N ARG A 6 1.76 3.63 -7.16
CA ARG A 6 2.19 2.95 -8.40
C ARG A 6 3.32 1.97 -8.15
N ALA A 7 4.32 2.35 -7.36
CA ALA A 7 5.42 1.44 -7.02
C ALA A 7 4.91 0.22 -6.24
N ALA A 8 3.95 0.42 -5.34
CA ALA A 8 3.34 -0.63 -4.55
C ALA A 8 2.49 -1.57 -5.40
N TYR A 9 1.68 -1.03 -6.30
CA TYR A 9 0.88 -1.80 -7.26
C TYR A 9 1.76 -2.73 -8.12
N HIS A 10 2.93 -2.27 -8.56
CA HIS A 10 3.86 -3.05 -9.39
C HIS A 10 4.90 -3.86 -8.59
N GLY A 11 4.89 -3.81 -7.25
CA GLY A 11 5.83 -4.59 -6.44
C GLY A 11 7.26 -4.05 -6.41
N HIS A 12 7.45 -2.78 -6.78
CA HIS A 12 8.77 -2.15 -6.90
C HIS A 12 9.35 -1.74 -5.54
N GLU A 13 9.72 -2.71 -4.71
CA GLU A 13 10.26 -2.51 -3.37
C GLU A 13 11.44 -1.53 -3.33
N ASN A 14 12.42 -1.66 -4.24
CA ASN A 14 13.58 -0.79 -4.30
C ASN A 14 13.21 0.68 -4.54
N ILE A 15 12.19 0.93 -5.36
CA ILE A 15 11.71 2.30 -5.62
C ILE A 15 11.06 2.87 -4.36
N ILE A 16 10.30 2.07 -3.62
CA ILE A 16 9.68 2.50 -2.36
C ILE A 16 10.76 2.85 -1.34
N ARG A 17 11.82 2.04 -1.20
CA ARG A 17 12.96 2.36 -0.32
C ARG A 17 13.60 3.69 -0.68
N ILE A 18 13.89 3.91 -1.97
CA ILE A 18 14.44 5.20 -2.45
C ILE A 18 13.51 6.36 -2.09
N LEU A 19 12.20 6.22 -2.30
CA LEU A 19 11.23 7.28 -1.96
C LEU A 19 11.21 7.58 -0.46
N LEU A 20 11.29 6.55 0.39
CA LEU A 20 11.40 6.71 1.84
C LEU A 20 12.70 7.43 2.24
N ASP A 21 13.82 7.08 1.61
CA ASP A 21 15.12 7.74 1.84
C ASP A 21 15.10 9.23 1.43
N PHE A 22 14.31 9.59 0.42
CA PHE A 22 14.04 10.98 0.03
C PHE A 22 13.00 11.69 0.92
N GLY A 23 12.52 11.05 1.99
CA GLY A 23 11.61 11.63 2.97
C GLY A 23 10.14 11.63 2.55
N VAL A 24 9.73 10.78 1.60
CA VAL A 24 8.31 10.60 1.29
C VAL A 24 7.63 9.87 2.44
N THR A 25 6.75 10.56 3.16
CA THR A 25 6.01 10.00 4.31
C THR A 25 4.50 9.88 4.08
N ASP A 26 3.98 10.40 2.96
CA ASP A 26 2.57 10.22 2.60
C ASP A 26 2.33 8.81 2.05
N LEU A 27 2.14 7.84 2.94
CA LEU A 27 1.89 6.43 2.62
C LEU A 27 0.41 6.03 2.72
N ASP A 28 -0.47 6.94 3.14
CA ASP A 28 -1.92 6.73 3.27
C ASP A 28 -2.75 7.51 2.23
N SER A 29 -2.07 8.18 1.28
CA SER A 29 -2.71 8.84 0.14
C SER A 29 -3.68 7.88 -0.57
N LYS A 30 -4.97 8.24 -0.59
CA LYS A 30 -6.02 7.48 -1.25
C LYS A 30 -6.13 7.86 -2.72
N ASP A 31 -6.36 6.85 -3.56
CA ASP A 31 -6.78 7.08 -4.95
C ASP A 31 -8.29 7.32 -5.07
N LYS A 32 -8.79 7.42 -6.31
CA LYS A 32 -10.21 7.62 -6.63
C LYS A 32 -11.14 6.44 -6.25
N TYR A 33 -10.58 5.35 -5.74
CA TYR A 33 -11.30 4.20 -5.22
C TYR A 33 -11.14 4.09 -3.70
N GLY A 34 -10.55 5.09 -3.05
CA GLY A 34 -10.28 5.09 -1.62
C GLY A 34 -9.09 4.21 -1.20
N ARG A 35 -8.31 3.68 -2.16
CA ARG A 35 -7.25 2.69 -1.89
C ARG A 35 -5.91 3.35 -1.59
N THR A 36 -5.21 2.84 -0.58
CA THR A 36 -3.86 3.28 -0.20
C THR A 36 -2.78 2.48 -0.94
N PRO A 37 -1.51 2.91 -0.93
CA PRO A 37 -0.39 2.07 -1.34
C PRO A 37 -0.40 0.66 -0.72
N LEU A 38 -0.77 0.54 0.55
CA LEU A 38 -0.88 -0.76 1.24
C LEU A 38 -1.99 -1.62 0.63
N SER A 39 -3.17 -1.06 0.35
CA SER A 39 -4.23 -1.76 -0.38
C SER A 39 -3.74 -2.27 -1.73
N HIS A 40 -3.03 -1.44 -2.50
CA HIS A 40 -2.50 -1.84 -3.81
C HIS A 40 -1.53 -3.02 -3.70
N ALA A 41 -0.57 -2.98 -2.77
CA ALA A 41 0.38 -4.07 -2.56
C ALA A 41 -0.30 -5.39 -2.17
N VAL A 42 -1.36 -5.33 -1.36
CA VAL A 42 -2.15 -6.51 -0.98
C VAL A 42 -2.93 -7.05 -2.18
N LEU A 43 -3.64 -6.18 -2.91
CA LEU A 43 -4.46 -6.57 -4.06
C LEU A 43 -3.63 -7.24 -5.17
N THR A 44 -2.38 -6.81 -5.35
CA THR A 44 -1.46 -7.37 -6.35
C THR A 44 -0.52 -8.43 -5.80
N ARG A 45 -0.70 -8.83 -4.53
CA ARG A 45 0.04 -9.92 -3.85
C ARG A 45 1.55 -9.71 -3.75
N HIS A 46 1.97 -8.47 -3.52
CA HIS A 46 3.38 -8.12 -3.34
C HIS A 46 3.76 -8.12 -1.85
N ASP A 47 3.90 -9.32 -1.27
CA ASP A 47 4.21 -9.54 0.16
C ASP A 47 5.42 -8.76 0.68
N ASN A 48 6.46 -8.64 -0.15
CA ASN A 48 7.66 -7.90 0.19
C ASN A 48 7.37 -6.40 0.35
N VAL A 49 6.52 -5.84 -0.51
CA VAL A 49 6.06 -4.46 -0.39
C VAL A 49 5.11 -4.28 0.79
N VAL A 50 4.20 -5.22 1.03
CA VAL A 50 3.31 -5.19 2.21
C VAL A 50 4.14 -5.11 3.50
N LYS A 51 5.14 -5.99 3.63
CA LYS A 51 6.07 -6.01 4.77
C LYS A 51 6.87 -4.71 4.86
N LEU A 52 7.39 -4.21 3.75
CA LEU A 52 8.14 -2.94 3.72
C LEU A 52 7.27 -1.77 4.21
N LEU A 53 6.07 -1.60 3.66
CA LEU A 53 5.17 -0.51 4.03
C LEU A 53 4.78 -0.59 5.50
N LEU A 54 4.41 -1.77 6.00
CA LEU A 54 4.08 -1.96 7.41
C LEU A 54 5.28 -1.73 8.34
N SER A 55 6.50 -2.06 7.91
CA SER A 55 7.71 -1.86 8.73
C SER A 55 8.03 -0.39 9.01
N THR A 56 7.51 0.53 8.18
CA THR A 56 7.66 1.96 8.43
C THR A 56 6.81 2.44 9.62
N GLY A 57 5.75 1.71 9.99
CA GLY A 57 4.80 2.11 11.04
C GLY A 57 3.95 3.33 10.69
N ILE A 58 4.01 3.82 9.45
CA ILE A 58 3.30 5.02 8.99
C ILE A 58 1.88 4.68 8.49
N PRO A 59 1.66 3.69 7.60
CA PRO A 59 0.33 3.46 7.02
C PRO A 59 -0.65 2.87 8.04
N ASP A 60 -1.90 3.31 8.00
CA ASP A 60 -3.00 2.68 8.75
C ASP A 60 -3.48 1.38 8.05
N PRO A 61 -3.25 0.18 8.63
CA PRO A 61 -3.69 -1.08 8.04
C PRO A 61 -5.22 -1.28 8.06
N ASN A 62 -5.97 -0.44 8.79
CA ASN A 62 -7.42 -0.50 8.88
C ASN A 62 -8.12 0.51 7.96
N CYS A 63 -7.36 1.21 7.12
CA CYS A 63 -7.90 2.19 6.20
C CYS A 63 -8.90 1.53 5.24
N ARG A 64 -10.08 2.12 5.09
CA ARG A 64 -11.16 1.59 4.24
C ARG A 64 -11.14 2.23 2.86
N ASP A 65 -11.28 1.40 1.83
CA ASP A 65 -11.57 1.84 0.48
C ASP A 65 -13.05 2.25 0.33
N ASP A 66 -13.45 2.68 -0.87
CA ASP A 66 -14.82 3.17 -1.11
C ASP A 66 -15.88 2.05 -1.01
N ASP A 67 -15.47 0.78 -1.11
CA ASP A 67 -16.31 -0.40 -0.88
C ASP A 67 -16.34 -0.80 0.61
N GLY A 68 -15.69 -0.04 1.49
CA GLY A 68 -15.60 -0.29 2.93
C GLY A 68 -14.61 -1.38 3.32
N GLN A 69 -13.78 -1.86 2.38
CA GLN A 69 -12.82 -2.94 2.60
C GLN A 69 -11.51 -2.41 3.16
N THR A 70 -10.95 -3.13 4.14
CA THR A 70 -9.58 -2.89 4.62
C THR A 70 -8.57 -3.67 3.77
N PRO A 71 -7.29 -3.31 3.76
CA PRO A 71 -6.23 -4.13 3.17
C PRO A 71 -6.32 -5.60 3.60
N LEU A 72 -6.54 -5.87 4.89
CA LEU A 72 -6.66 -7.25 5.38
C LEU A 72 -7.92 -7.96 4.84
N ALA A 73 -9.05 -7.26 4.74
CA ALA A 73 -10.26 -7.83 4.15
C ALA A 73 -10.07 -8.11 2.65
N GLN A 74 -9.34 -7.26 1.94
CA GLN A 74 -8.93 -7.50 0.55
C GLN A 74 -8.05 -8.76 0.45
N ALA A 75 -7.03 -8.92 1.30
CA ALA A 75 -6.20 -10.12 1.33
C ALA A 75 -7.04 -11.41 1.46
N ALA A 76 -7.95 -11.43 2.43
CA ALA A 76 -8.84 -12.57 2.67
C ALA A 76 -9.77 -12.83 1.47
N TYR A 77 -10.34 -11.78 0.86
CA TYR A 77 -11.25 -11.90 -0.28
C TYR A 77 -10.56 -12.48 -1.52
N TYR A 78 -9.34 -12.02 -1.81
CA TYR A 78 -8.59 -12.47 -2.97
C TYR A 78 -7.85 -13.80 -2.74
N GLY A 79 -7.93 -14.41 -1.55
CA GLY A 79 -7.27 -15.69 -1.24
C GLY A 79 -5.75 -15.54 -1.13
N HIS A 80 -5.33 -14.50 -0.40
CA HIS A 80 -3.96 -14.24 -0.01
C HIS A 80 -3.64 -14.81 1.38
#